data_AF-A0A653CBU7-F1
#
_entry.id   AF-A0A653CBU7-F1
#
_cell.length_a   1.000
_cell.length_b   1.000
_cell.length_c   1.000
_cell.angle_alpha   90.00
_cell.angle_beta   90.00
_cell.angle_gamma   90.00
#
_symmetry.space_group_name_H-M   'P 1'
#
loop_
_entity.id
_entity.type
_entity.pdbx_description
1 polymer ?
#
loop_
_entity_poly.entity_id
_entity_poly.type
_entity_poly.pdbx_seq_one_letter_code
_entity_poly.pdbx_strand_id
1 'polypeptide(L)'
;TGKESSDIKEGKCTWLAVVALQKATSAQKKVMEEHFGKEDEKDVQVIKDLYLELDLPATYATAEEELFLRVETHIRQTYNGQLQEALLRPDFINMLHSNEQILFVDF
;
A
#
# COMPACT_ATOMS: atom_id res chain seq x y z
N THR A 1 8.92 2.90 17.51
CA THR A 1 9.17 4.17 16.82
C THR A 1 9.17 3.87 15.34
N GLY A 2 7.99 3.94 14.73
CA GLY A 2 7.83 3.81 13.28
C GLY A 2 8.59 4.92 12.59
N LYS A 3 9.24 4.60 11.48
CA LYS A 3 10.05 5.56 10.73
C LYS A 3 9.05 6.29 9.83
N GLU A 4 8.79 7.56 10.11
CA GLU A 4 7.92 8.37 9.23
C GLU A 4 8.37 8.19 7.77
N SER A 5 7.42 7.75 6.94
CA SER A 5 7.65 7.49 5.53
C SER A 5 8.07 8.78 4.82
N SER A 6 9.21 8.75 4.15
CA SER A 6 9.73 9.87 3.35
C SER A 6 9.35 9.78 1.87
N ASP A 7 8.51 8.82 1.49
CA ASP A 7 8.30 8.46 0.10
C ASP A 7 7.61 9.57 -0.72
N ILE A 8 6.65 10.28 -0.12
CA ILE A 8 5.96 11.42 -0.76
C ILE A 8 6.95 12.57 -1.02
N LYS A 9 7.75 12.96 -0.02
CA LYS A 9 8.70 14.07 -0.16
C LYS A 9 9.87 13.74 -1.09
N GLU A 10 10.27 12.46 -1.15
CA GLU A 10 11.29 11.97 -2.09
C GLU A 10 10.73 11.74 -3.50
N GLY A 11 9.41 11.88 -3.70
CA GLY A 11 8.76 11.69 -5.00
C GLY A 11 8.88 10.26 -5.50
N LYS A 12 8.94 9.28 -4.59
CA LYS A 12 9.12 7.88 -4.97
C LYS A 12 7.91 7.35 -5.72
N CYS A 13 8.18 6.54 -6.74
CA CYS A 13 7.16 5.79 -7.45
C CYS A 13 6.69 4.61 -6.59
N THR A 14 5.74 4.87 -5.69
CA THR A 14 5.11 3.86 -4.84
C THR A 14 3.78 3.40 -5.43
N TRP A 15 3.27 2.26 -4.95
CA TRP A 15 1.94 1.78 -5.36
C TRP A 15 0.86 2.84 -5.11
N LEU A 16 0.92 3.51 -3.95
CA LEU A 16 -0.03 4.57 -3.59
C LEU A 16 0.01 5.74 -4.57
N ALA A 17 1.21 6.20 -4.97
CA ALA A 17 1.34 7.28 -5.96
C ALA A 17 0.78 6.89 -7.33
N VAL A 18 1.04 5.65 -7.77
CA VAL A 18 0.51 5.12 -9.04
C VAL A 18 -1.02 5.02 -9.00
N VAL A 19 -1.58 4.45 -7.94
CA VAL A 19 -3.04 4.30 -7.80
C VAL A 19 -3.72 5.65 -7.64
N ALA A 20 -3.11 6.60 -6.92
CA ALA A 20 -3.59 7.97 -6.84
C ALA A 20 -3.74 8.59 -8.24
N LEU A 21 -2.69 8.51 -9.08
CA LEU A 21 -2.73 9.03 -10.45
C LEU A 21 -3.74 8.30 -11.35
N GLN A 22 -4.00 7.02 -11.11
CA GLN A 22 -5.01 6.26 -11.87
C GLN A 22 -6.44 6.70 -11.51
N LYS A 23 -6.71 6.96 -10.22
CA LYS A 23 -8.04 7.34 -9.72
C LYS A 23 -8.32 8.85 -9.82
N ALA A 24 -7.28 9.67 -9.81
CA ALA A 24 -7.40 11.13 -9.76
C ALA A 24 -8.06 11.71 -11.02
N THR A 25 -8.94 12.70 -10.78
CA THR A 25 -9.44 13.60 -11.82
C THR A 25 -8.33 14.49 -12.38
N SER A 26 -8.57 15.16 -13.51
CA SER A 26 -7.59 16.09 -14.09
C SER A 26 -7.18 17.22 -13.14
N ALA A 27 -8.07 17.65 -12.24
CA ALA A 27 -7.74 18.68 -11.24
C ALA A 27 -6.84 18.10 -10.13
N GLN A 28 -7.17 16.93 -9.61
CA GLN A 28 -6.38 16.23 -8.60
C GLN A 28 -5.00 15.79 -9.14
N LYS A 29 -4.88 15.50 -10.44
CA LYS A 29 -3.58 15.26 -11.08
C LYS A 29 -2.67 16.48 -11.04
N LYS A 30 -3.22 17.69 -11.20
CA LYS A 30 -2.44 18.93 -11.03
C LYS A 30 -1.96 19.08 -9.59
N VAL A 31 -2.80 18.75 -8.61
CA VAL A 31 -2.40 18.72 -7.20
C VAL A 31 -1.22 17.76 -6.99
N MET A 32 -1.29 16.55 -7.56
CA MET A 32 -0.15 15.61 -7.55
C MET A 32 1.10 16.22 -8.20
N GLU A 33 0.99 16.85 -9.37
CA GLU A 33 2.13 17.46 -10.08
C GLU A 33 2.76 18.63 -9.31
N GLU A 34 1.94 19.43 -8.61
CA GLU A 34 2.38 20.62 -7.89
C GLU A 34 3.05 20.27 -6.55
N HIS A 35 2.53 19.26 -5.83
CA HIS A 35 2.91 18.99 -4.44
C HIS A 35 3.69 17.68 -4.22
N PHE A 36 3.60 16.69 -5.12
CA PHE A 36 4.31 15.42 -4.94
C PHE A 36 5.83 15.57 -5.16
N GLY A 37 6.65 14.96 -4.30
CA GLY A 37 8.11 15.07 -4.39
C GLY A 37 8.68 16.40 -3.90
N LYS A 38 7.94 17.11 -3.03
CA LYS A 38 8.39 18.35 -2.39
C LYS A 38 8.79 18.08 -0.94
N GLU A 39 9.84 18.78 -0.48
CA GLU A 39 10.34 18.61 0.88
C GLU A 39 9.49 19.34 1.95
N ASP A 40 8.67 20.32 1.57
CA ASP A 40 7.83 21.06 2.51
C ASP A 40 6.73 20.16 3.08
N GLU A 41 6.59 20.14 4.41
CA GLU A 41 5.57 19.36 5.12
C GLU A 41 4.14 19.72 4.68
N LYS A 42 3.90 20.96 4.24
CA LYS A 42 2.60 21.38 3.72
C LYS A 42 2.26 20.67 2.41
N ASP A 43 3.24 20.53 1.52
CA ASP A 43 3.05 19.83 0.25
C ASP A 43 2.80 18.34 0.51
N VAL A 44 3.54 17.75 1.45
CA VAL A 44 3.32 16.37 1.90
C VAL A 44 1.89 16.21 2.44
N GLN A 45 1.42 17.13 3.29
CA GLN A 45 0.07 17.05 3.86
C GLN A 45 -1.01 17.16 2.78
N VAL A 46 -0.84 18.01 1.77
CA VAL A 46 -1.78 18.11 0.64
C VAL A 46 -1.91 16.77 -0.10
N ILE A 47 -0.79 16.06 -0.31
CA ILE A 47 -0.82 14.72 -0.92
C ILE A 47 -1.50 13.70 -0.01
N LYS A 48 -1.24 13.74 1.30
CA LYS A 48 -1.90 12.85 2.28
C LYS A 48 -3.41 13.06 2.27
N ASP A 49 -3.86 14.31 2.28
CA ASP A 49 -5.29 14.65 2.23
C ASP A 49 -5.93 14.18 0.91
N LEU A 50 -5.22 14.36 -0.22
CA LEU A 50 -5.68 13.85 -1.51
C LEU A 50 -5.82 12.32 -1.52
N TYR A 51 -4.91 11.60 -0.87
CA TYR A 51 -5.02 10.14 -0.79
C TYR A 51 -6.21 9.68 0.06
N LEU A 52 -6.56 10.42 1.11
CA LEU A 52 -7.78 10.21 1.88
C LEU A 52 -9.02 10.48 1.02
N GLU A 53 -9.02 11.58 0.25
CA GLU A 53 -10.13 11.94 -0.66
C GLU A 53 -10.35 10.87 -1.74
N LEU A 54 -9.28 10.26 -2.25
CA LEU A 54 -9.32 9.17 -3.23
C LEU A 54 -9.63 7.80 -2.64
N ASP A 55 -9.90 7.73 -1.33
CA ASP A 55 -10.19 6.51 -0.59
C ASP A 55 -9.10 5.43 -0.77
N LEU A 56 -7.84 5.86 -0.81
CA LEU A 56 -6.70 4.94 -0.92
C LEU A 56 -6.51 4.03 0.30
N PRO A 57 -6.84 4.43 1.55
CA PRO A 57 -6.82 3.51 2.68
C PRO A 57 -7.67 2.27 2.49
N ALA A 58 -8.94 2.46 2.09
CA ALA A 58 -9.82 1.33 1.83
C ALA A 58 -9.36 0.55 0.59
N THR A 59 -8.94 1.24 -0.47
CA THR A 59 -8.44 0.60 -1.70
C THR A 59 -7.23 -0.29 -1.42
N TYR A 60 -6.31 0.15 -0.56
CA TYR A 60 -5.14 -0.63 -0.18
C TYR A 60 -5.54 -1.86 0.65
N ALA A 61 -6.39 -1.69 1.67
CA ALA A 61 -6.86 -2.80 2.50
C ALA A 61 -7.55 -3.89 1.66
N THR A 62 -8.38 -3.50 0.68
CA THR A 62 -9.00 -4.46 -0.24
C THR A 62 -7.96 -5.14 -1.14
N ALA A 63 -6.99 -4.38 -1.69
CA ALA A 63 -5.96 -4.95 -2.55
C ALA A 63 -5.03 -5.92 -1.79
N GLU A 64 -4.72 -5.62 -0.52
CA GLU A 64 -3.96 -6.48 0.39
C GLU A 64 -4.70 -7.80 0.64
N GLU A 65 -5.99 -7.74 1.00
CA GLU A 65 -6.82 -8.92 1.22
C GLU A 65 -6.94 -9.77 -0.05
N GLU A 66 -7.18 -9.15 -1.20
CA GLU A 66 -7.27 -9.86 -2.49
C GLU A 66 -5.94 -10.53 -2.86
N LEU A 67 -4.81 -9.85 -2.68
CA LEU A 67 -3.49 -10.40 -2.93
C LEU A 67 -3.21 -11.58 -2.01
N PHE A 68 -3.53 -11.43 -0.72
CA PHE A 68 -3.38 -12.49 0.26
C PHE A 68 -4.17 -13.74 -0.12
N LEU A 69 -5.48 -13.60 -0.38
CA LEU A 69 -6.34 -14.71 -0.78
C LEU A 69 -5.87 -15.38 -2.07
N ARG A 70 -5.36 -14.58 -3.02
CA ARG A 70 -4.79 -15.10 -4.27
C ARG A 70 -3.54 -15.93 -4.03
N VAL A 71 -2.63 -15.46 -3.17
CA VAL A 71 -1.41 -16.19 -2.81
C VAL A 71 -1.77 -17.48 -2.07
N GLU A 72 -2.68 -17.42 -1.09
CA GLU A 72 -3.14 -18.59 -0.35
C GLU A 72 -3.76 -19.64 -1.29
N THR A 73 -4.65 -19.20 -2.19
CA THR A 73 -5.29 -20.07 -3.18
C THR A 73 -4.24 -20.72 -4.09
N HIS A 74 -3.24 -19.96 -4.55
CA HIS A 74 -2.19 -20.49 -5.39
C HIS A 74 -1.34 -21.53 -4.65
N ILE A 75 -0.99 -21.28 -3.38
CA ILE A 75 -0.26 -22.25 -2.54
C ILE A 75 -1.06 -23.54 -2.43
N ARG A 76 -2.38 -23.44 -2.19
CA ARG A 76 -3.28 -24.61 -2.08
C ARG A 76 -3.36 -25.42 -3.37
N GLN A 77 -3.26 -24.77 -4.52
CA GLN A 77 -3.39 -25.42 -5.84
C GLN A 77 -2.08 -25.99 -6.36
N THR A 78 -0.93 -25.39 -6.02
CA THR A 78 0.37 -25.74 -6.60
C THR A 78 1.20 -26.66 -5.73
N TYR A 79 1.13 -26.54 -4.41
CA TYR A 79 1.96 -27.32 -3.48
C TYR A 79 1.11 -28.32 -2.70
N ASN A 80 1.70 -29.48 -2.37
CA ASN A 80 1.04 -30.55 -1.62
C ASN A 80 1.95 -31.09 -0.51
N GLY A 81 1.35 -31.72 0.50
CA GLY A 81 2.07 -32.36 1.61
C GLY A 81 2.79 -31.37 2.52
N GLN A 82 3.96 -31.76 3.04
CA GLN A 82 4.68 -31.01 4.07
C GLN A 82 5.01 -29.55 3.68
N LEU A 83 5.22 -29.27 2.39
CA LEU A 83 5.51 -27.91 1.92
C LEU A 83 4.26 -27.01 1.97
N GLN A 84 3.10 -27.55 1.60
CA GLN A 84 1.82 -26.84 1.69
C GLN A 84 1.47 -26.55 3.16
N GLU A 85 1.64 -27.54 4.04
CA GLU A 85 1.43 -27.37 5.48
C GLU A 85 2.38 -26.30 6.04
N ALA A 86 3.65 -26.32 5.65
CA ALA A 86 4.64 -25.36 6.14
C ALA A 86 4.31 -23.90 5.75
N LEU A 87 3.83 -23.69 4.51
CA LEU A 87 3.49 -22.38 3.94
C LEU A 87 2.11 -21.86 4.39
N LEU A 88 1.18 -22.74 4.76
CA LEU A 88 -0.13 -22.36 5.29
C LEU A 88 -0.16 -22.31 6.82
N ARG A 89 0.98 -22.51 7.50
CA ARG A 89 1.04 -22.37 8.95
C ARG A 89 0.63 -20.96 9.38
N PRO A 90 -0.20 -20.82 10.43
CA PRO A 90 -0.65 -19.52 10.93
C PRO A 90 0.52 -18.55 11.17
N ASP A 91 1.64 -19.02 11.72
CA ASP A 91 2.80 -18.16 11.98
C ASP A 91 3.42 -17.57 10.70
N PHE A 92 3.51 -18.38 9.64
CA PHE A 92 4.06 -17.95 8.35
C PHE A 92 3.09 -17.02 7.63
N ILE A 93 1.80 -17.35 7.67
CA ILE A 93 0.72 -16.55 7.10
C ILE A 93 0.59 -15.19 7.80
N ASN A 94 0.61 -15.18 9.13
CA ASN A 94 0.53 -13.96 9.94
C ASN A 94 1.78 -13.09 9.77
N MET A 95 2.94 -13.69 9.53
CA MET A 95 4.16 -12.95 9.18
C MET A 95 4.00 -12.17 7.87
N LEU A 96 3.27 -12.72 6.88
CA LEU A 96 2.99 -12.00 5.64
C LEU A 96 1.99 -10.86 5.88
N HIS A 97 0.93 -11.13 6.65
CA HIS A 97 -0.18 -10.19 6.86
C HIS A 97 0.11 -9.07 7.88
N SER A 98 1.02 -9.27 8.84
CA SER A 98 1.32 -8.28 9.89
C SER A 98 2.41 -7.27 9.51
N ASN A 99 3.20 -7.55 8.46
CA ASN A 99 4.28 -6.66 8.04
C ASN A 99 3.81 -5.50 7.14
N GLU A 100 2.66 -5.64 6.47
CA GLU A 100 2.14 -4.63 5.53
C GLU A 100 1.22 -3.60 6.19
N GLN A 101 0.55 -3.95 7.29
CA GLN A 101 -0.25 -2.99 8.07
C GLN A 101 0.58 -1.81 8.58
N ILE A 102 1.89 -2.01 8.79
CA ILE A 102 2.87 -0.99 9.19
C ILE A 102 3.06 0.09 8.11
N LEU A 103 2.94 -0.26 6.82
CA LEU A 103 3.13 0.70 5.72
C LEU A 103 2.02 1.77 5.66
N PHE A 104 0.84 1.48 6.23
CA PHE A 104 -0.28 2.41 6.24
C PHE A 104 -0.36 3.23 7.54
N VAL A 105 0.21 2.76 8.65
CA VAL A 105 0.26 3.54 9.91
C VAL A 105 1.27 4.69 9.84
N ASP A 106 2.15 4.70 8.84
CA ASP A 106 3.13 5.76 8.60
C ASP A 106 2.68 6.78 7.52
N PHE A 107 1.38 6.81 7.22
CA PHE A 107 0.72 7.97 6.59
C PHE A 107 0.76 9.20 7.46
#